data_AF-A0A965NV21-F1
#
_entry.id   AF-A0A965NV21-F1
#
_cell.length_a   1.000
_cell.length_b   1.000
_cell.length_c   1.000
_cell.angle_alpha   90.00
_cell.angle_beta   90.00
_cell.angle_gamma   90.00
#
_symmetry.space_group_name_H-M   'P 1'
#
loop_
_entity.id
_entity.type
_entity.pdbx_description
1 polymer ?
#
loop_
_entity_poly.entity_id
_entity_poly.type
_entity_poly.pdbx_seq_one_letter_code
_entity_poly.pdbx_strand_id
1 'polypeptide(L)'
;MTTLIGPSEKQVDFILTLLSERDIEAGTADEMRENLPAMDKRQASDLIASLLKLPKLPRVRRPNPTQEFLAAIQKSKYALPVSHINHLDLDFEIHGDLLFVEVREYMGTLYMRRLTGSLGGFTRHKLSVHDVIDLAKVIASNQYLYAKTFGEHYSCCGSCGAELTDPTSRSLQLGPECRKKFGF
;
A
#
# COMPACT_ATOMS: atom_id res chain seq x y z
N MET A 1 -52.37 -20.85 11.37
CA MET A 1 -51.84 -19.89 10.38
C MET A 1 -50.42 -19.56 10.79
N THR A 2 -49.42 -20.07 10.10
CA THR A 2 -48.01 -19.79 10.38
C THR A 2 -47.70 -18.41 9.80
N THR A 3 -47.43 -17.41 10.64
CA THR A 3 -46.97 -16.10 10.19
C THR A 3 -45.65 -16.29 9.45
N LEU A 4 -45.66 -16.06 8.13
CA LEU A 4 -44.45 -16.00 7.32
C LEU A 4 -43.68 -14.76 7.75
N ILE A 5 -42.62 -14.96 8.52
CA ILE A 5 -41.67 -13.91 8.87
C ILE A 5 -40.66 -13.85 7.73
N GLY A 6 -40.67 -12.74 6.98
CA GLY A 6 -39.70 -12.48 5.92
C GLY A 6 -38.26 -12.42 6.43
N PRO A 7 -37.27 -12.36 5.54
CA PRO A 7 -35.88 -12.20 5.90
C PRO A 7 -35.68 -10.91 6.71
N SER A 8 -34.76 -10.98 7.67
CA SER A 8 -34.28 -9.77 8.36
C SER A 8 -33.44 -8.90 7.42
N GLU A 9 -33.41 -7.59 7.65
CA GLU A 9 -32.57 -6.64 6.90
C GLU A 9 -31.10 -7.10 6.82
N LYS A 10 -30.55 -7.59 7.94
CA LYS A 10 -29.18 -8.13 7.97
C LYS A 10 -28.97 -9.33 7.03
N GLN A 11 -29.97 -10.18 6.87
CA GLN A 11 -29.89 -11.31 5.93
C GLN A 11 -29.96 -10.80 4.49
N VAL A 12 -30.83 -9.84 4.21
CA VAL A 12 -30.94 -9.20 2.88
C VAL A 12 -29.61 -8.57 2.50
N ASP A 13 -29.03 -7.72 3.35
CA ASP A 13 -27.74 -7.05 3.10
C ASP A 13 -26.61 -8.06 2.86
N PHE A 14 -26.57 -9.12 3.66
CA PHE A 14 -25.53 -10.13 3.54
C PHE A 14 -25.68 -10.96 2.28
N ILE A 15 -26.91 -11.31 1.89
CA ILE A 15 -27.18 -12.00 0.62
C ILE A 15 -26.76 -11.13 -0.55
N LEU A 16 -27.15 -9.85 -0.57
CA LEU A 16 -26.76 -8.92 -1.64
C LEU A 16 -25.22 -8.80 -1.75
N THR A 17 -24.53 -8.76 -0.62
CA THR A 17 -23.06 -8.77 -0.57
C THR A 17 -22.51 -10.06 -1.20
N LEU A 18 -23.01 -11.22 -0.77
CA LEU A 18 -22.56 -12.52 -1.30
C LEU A 18 -22.84 -12.65 -2.80
N LEU A 19 -23.99 -12.20 -3.29
CA LEU A 19 -24.33 -12.22 -4.72
C LEU A 19 -23.38 -11.36 -5.57
N SER A 20 -22.69 -10.38 -4.97
CA SER A 20 -21.69 -9.56 -5.65
C SER A 20 -20.25 -10.10 -5.55
N GLU A 21 -19.97 -10.93 -4.53
CA GLU A 21 -18.62 -11.45 -4.25
C GLU A 21 -18.39 -12.88 -4.73
N ARG A 22 -19.44 -13.64 -5.00
CA ARG A 22 -19.37 -15.06 -5.31
C ARG A 22 -19.44 -15.29 -6.82
N ASP A 23 -18.77 -16.34 -7.25
CA ASP A 23 -18.80 -16.80 -8.63
C ASP A 23 -20.14 -17.51 -8.88
N ILE A 24 -21.06 -16.78 -9.50
CA ILE A 24 -22.44 -17.20 -9.77
C ILE A 24 -22.64 -17.08 -11.28
N GLU A 25 -23.33 -18.05 -11.86
CA GLU A 25 -23.70 -18.03 -13.27
C GLU A 25 -24.51 -16.77 -13.63
N ALA A 26 -24.26 -16.24 -14.83
CA ALA A 26 -24.92 -15.03 -15.32
C ALA A 26 -26.46 -15.24 -15.37
N GLY A 27 -27.22 -14.28 -14.82
CA GLY A 27 -28.68 -14.37 -14.70
C GLY A 27 -29.17 -14.96 -13.38
N THR A 28 -28.50 -16.00 -12.86
CA THR A 28 -28.88 -16.64 -11.59
C THR A 28 -28.81 -15.67 -10.40
N ALA A 29 -27.83 -14.77 -10.39
CA ALA A 29 -27.72 -13.75 -9.34
C ALA A 29 -28.89 -12.75 -9.36
N ASP A 30 -29.42 -12.42 -10.54
CA ASP A 30 -30.55 -11.49 -10.70
C ASP A 30 -31.87 -12.16 -10.30
N GLU A 31 -32.07 -13.41 -10.70
CA GLU A 31 -33.21 -14.22 -10.25
C GLU A 31 -33.23 -14.37 -8.72
N MET A 32 -32.07 -14.57 -8.07
CA MET A 32 -31.97 -14.63 -6.62
C MET A 32 -32.28 -13.29 -5.94
N ARG A 33 -31.94 -12.16 -6.56
CA ARG A 33 -32.29 -10.81 -6.06
C ARG A 33 -33.79 -10.55 -6.15
N GLU A 34 -34.41 -10.91 -7.27
CA GLU A 34 -35.83 -10.71 -7.51
C GLU A 34 -36.70 -11.57 -6.57
N ASN A 35 -36.25 -12.79 -6.26
CA ASN A 35 -36.97 -13.69 -5.36
C ASN A 35 -36.77 -13.38 -3.87
N LEU A 36 -35.77 -12.57 -3.51
CA LEU A 36 -35.40 -12.29 -2.12
C LEU A 36 -36.55 -11.72 -1.25
N PRO A 37 -37.41 -10.81 -1.75
CA PRO A 37 -38.54 -10.27 -0.96
C PRO A 37 -39.62 -11.32 -0.66
N ALA A 38 -39.69 -12.40 -1.44
CA ALA A 38 -40.69 -13.46 -1.28
C ALA A 38 -40.22 -14.61 -0.36
N MET A 39 -38.95 -14.59 0.07
CA MET A 39 -38.40 -15.62 0.94
C MET A 39 -38.88 -15.47 2.37
N ASP A 40 -38.90 -16.58 3.11
CA ASP A 40 -38.96 -16.56 4.57
C ASP A 40 -37.55 -16.51 5.19
N LYS A 41 -37.49 -16.25 6.49
CA LYS A 41 -36.22 -16.17 7.24
C LYS A 41 -35.35 -17.42 7.15
N ARG A 42 -35.95 -18.61 7.05
CA ARG A 42 -35.23 -19.88 6.96
C ARG A 42 -34.64 -20.06 5.57
N GLN A 43 -35.43 -19.81 4.53
CA GLN A 43 -35.00 -19.83 3.13
C GLN A 43 -33.83 -18.87 2.90
N ALA A 44 -33.88 -17.66 3.47
CA ALA A 44 -32.77 -16.72 3.40
C ALA A 44 -31.48 -17.25 4.08
N SER A 45 -31.62 -17.97 5.20
CA SER A 45 -30.47 -18.58 5.90
C SER A 45 -29.85 -19.73 5.08
N ASP A 46 -30.70 -20.55 4.47
CA ASP A 46 -30.28 -21.66 3.61
C ASP A 46 -29.60 -21.14 2.32
N LEU A 47 -30.08 -20.03 1.76
CA LEU A 47 -29.44 -19.34 0.65
C LEU A 47 -28.05 -18.81 1.03
N ILE A 48 -27.91 -18.14 2.19
CA ILE A 48 -26.61 -17.69 2.71
C ILE A 48 -25.64 -18.88 2.82
N ALA A 49 -26.08 -19.99 3.42
CA ALA A 49 -25.25 -21.18 3.58
C ALA A 49 -24.80 -21.77 2.23
N SER A 50 -25.64 -21.68 1.20
CA SER A 50 -25.34 -22.12 -0.15
C SER A 50 -24.34 -21.18 -0.85
N LEU A 51 -24.57 -19.86 -0.79
CA LEU A 51 -23.68 -18.84 -1.36
C LEU A 51 -22.29 -18.85 -0.71
N LEU A 52 -22.19 -19.15 0.58
CA LEU A 52 -20.89 -19.25 1.27
C LEU A 52 -20.00 -20.38 0.75
N LYS A 53 -20.59 -21.44 0.18
CA LYS A 53 -19.86 -22.58 -0.41
C LYS A 53 -19.31 -22.27 -1.80
N LEU A 54 -19.85 -21.27 -2.49
CA LEU A 54 -19.38 -20.89 -3.82
C LEU A 54 -17.99 -20.23 -3.72
N PRO A 55 -17.12 -20.42 -4.73
CA PRO A 55 -15.85 -19.72 -4.78
C PRO A 55 -16.07 -18.21 -4.83
N LYS A 56 -15.15 -17.44 -4.25
CA LYS A 56 -15.17 -15.98 -4.37
C LYS A 56 -14.70 -15.61 -5.78
N LEU A 57 -15.34 -14.60 -6.37
CA LEU A 57 -14.83 -13.96 -7.56
C LEU A 57 -13.39 -13.50 -7.30
N PRO A 58 -12.49 -13.67 -8.28
CA PRO A 58 -11.15 -13.12 -8.17
C PRO A 58 -11.28 -11.62 -7.93
N ARG A 59 -10.73 -11.13 -6.81
CA ARG A 59 -10.71 -9.69 -6.52
C ARG A 59 -10.08 -8.99 -7.71
N VAL A 60 -10.85 -8.14 -8.39
CA VAL A 60 -10.32 -7.30 -9.46
C VAL A 60 -9.20 -6.46 -8.85
N ARG A 61 -7.95 -6.84 -9.11
CA ARG A 61 -6.78 -6.09 -8.66
C ARG A 61 -6.79 -4.80 -9.47
N ARG A 62 -7.34 -3.73 -8.90
CA ARG A 62 -7.12 -2.40 -9.45
C ARG A 62 -5.60 -2.16 -9.44
N PRO A 63 -4.99 -1.82 -10.58
CA PRO A 63 -3.58 -1.48 -10.60
C PRO A 63 -3.37 -0.33 -9.61
N ASN A 64 -2.46 -0.54 -8.65
CA ASN A 64 -2.13 0.51 -7.71
C ASN A 64 -1.32 1.57 -8.48
N PRO A 65 -1.84 2.81 -8.62
CA PRO A 65 -1.27 3.83 -9.50
C PRO A 65 0.16 4.23 -9.12
N THR A 66 0.61 3.91 -7.90
CA THR A 66 1.98 4.23 -7.47
C THR A 66 3.01 3.19 -7.88
N GLN A 67 2.61 1.98 -8.31
CA GLN A 67 3.56 0.88 -8.49
C GLN A 67 4.58 1.13 -9.59
N GLU A 68 4.16 1.73 -10.71
CA GLU A 68 5.06 2.07 -11.82
C GLU A 68 6.16 3.04 -11.35
N PHE A 69 5.77 4.11 -10.66
CA PHE A 69 6.71 5.11 -10.14
C PHE A 69 7.65 4.53 -9.08
N LEU A 70 7.13 3.69 -8.18
CA LEU A 70 7.95 3.06 -7.14
C LEU A 70 8.88 1.99 -7.70
N ALA A 71 8.48 1.27 -8.74
CA ALA A 71 9.32 0.25 -9.38
C ALA A 71 10.54 0.84 -10.08
N ALA A 72 10.47 2.11 -10.50
CA ALA A 72 11.60 2.83 -11.07
C ALA A 72 12.67 3.23 -10.05
N ILE A 73 12.43 3.03 -8.75
CA ILE A 73 13.28 3.52 -7.66
C ILE A 73 13.81 2.37 -6.82
N GLN A 74 15.06 2.48 -6.37
CA GLN A 74 15.66 1.50 -5.49
C GLN A 74 14.96 1.41 -4.13
N LYS A 75 14.85 0.19 -3.60
CA LYS A 75 14.35 -0.03 -2.23
C LYS A 75 15.40 0.47 -1.23
N SER A 76 15.14 1.63 -0.63
CA SER A 76 16.07 2.38 0.22
C SER A 76 15.33 3.34 1.15
N LYS A 77 16.08 3.95 2.08
CA LYS A 77 15.68 5.19 2.74
C LYS A 77 16.29 6.37 1.99
N TYR A 78 15.59 7.49 2.02
CA TYR A 78 15.91 8.70 1.30
C TYR A 78 15.70 9.89 2.21
N ALA A 79 16.59 10.87 2.13
CA ALA A 79 16.44 12.19 2.73
C ALA A 79 16.41 13.22 1.60
N LEU A 80 15.27 13.90 1.44
CA LEU A 80 15.03 14.89 0.41
C LEU A 80 15.16 16.28 1.03
N PRO A 81 16.09 17.13 0.56
CA PRO A 81 16.11 18.53 0.93
C PRO A 81 14.79 19.22 0.61
N VAL A 82 14.27 20.01 1.55
CA VAL A 82 13.03 20.78 1.34
C VAL A 82 13.15 21.71 0.13
N SER A 83 14.35 22.25 -0.14
CA SER A 83 14.64 23.04 -1.34
C SER A 83 14.37 22.30 -2.66
N HIS A 84 14.36 20.96 -2.67
CA HIS A 84 14.08 20.14 -3.85
C HIS A 84 12.60 19.76 -3.99
N ILE A 85 11.77 20.01 -2.97
CA ILE A 85 10.36 19.57 -2.92
C ILE A 85 9.40 20.68 -2.50
N ASN A 86 9.88 21.89 -2.23
CA ASN A 86 9.07 23.05 -1.84
C ASN A 86 8.04 23.50 -2.90
N HIS A 87 8.22 23.07 -4.14
CA HIS A 87 7.30 23.33 -5.25
C HIS A 87 6.18 22.28 -5.34
N LEU A 88 6.22 21.22 -4.53
CA LEU A 88 5.20 20.19 -4.47
C LEU A 88 4.11 20.59 -3.47
N ASP A 89 2.86 20.35 -3.84
CA ASP A 89 1.71 20.51 -2.95
C ASP A 89 1.48 19.20 -2.19
N LEU A 90 2.14 19.06 -1.04
CA LEU A 90 2.10 17.86 -0.20
C LEU A 90 0.97 17.95 0.83
N ASP A 91 0.27 16.84 1.07
CA ASP A 91 -0.85 16.76 2.02
C ASP A 91 -0.42 16.87 3.51
N PHE A 92 0.80 17.29 3.79
CA PHE A 92 1.36 17.40 5.13
C PHE A 92 2.44 18.48 5.22
N GLU A 93 2.59 19.04 6.42
CA GLU A 93 3.68 19.97 6.71
C GLU A 93 5.00 19.24 6.94
N ILE A 94 6.08 19.86 6.46
CA ILE A 94 7.46 19.44 6.72
C ILE A 94 8.06 20.39 7.75
N HIS A 95 8.49 19.84 8.88
CA HIS A 95 9.23 20.58 9.89
C HIS A 95 10.71 20.25 9.79
N GLY A 96 11.52 21.23 9.40
CA GLY A 96 12.97 21.11 9.21
C GLY A 96 13.41 21.13 7.75
N ASP A 97 14.70 20.85 7.50
CA ASP A 97 15.32 21.04 6.19
C ASP A 97 15.28 19.78 5.30
N LEU A 98 14.91 18.64 5.86
CA LEU A 98 14.89 17.34 5.19
C LEU A 98 13.55 16.62 5.41
N LEU A 99 13.01 16.05 4.33
CA LEU A 99 11.94 15.05 4.36
C LEU A 99 12.56 13.66 4.26
N PHE A 100 12.25 12.78 5.22
CA PHE A 100 12.70 11.40 5.20
C PHE A 100 11.60 10.46 4.70
N VAL A 101 11.94 9.60 3.74
CA VAL A 101 11.03 8.56 3.22
C VAL A 101 11.71 7.21 3.09
N GLU A 102 10.94 6.14 3.14
CA GLU A 102 11.38 4.76 2.91
C GLU A 102 10.56 4.13 1.79
N VAL A 103 11.25 3.58 0.79
CA VAL A 103 10.66 2.69 -0.23
C VAL A 103 10.97 1.25 0.15
N ARG A 104 9.93 0.46 0.38
CA ARG A 104 10.05 -0.95 0.76
C ARG A 104 9.03 -1.81 0.04
N GLU A 105 9.33 -3.11 -0.04
CA GLU A 105 8.42 -4.11 -0.57
C GLU A 105 7.81 -4.92 0.57
N TYR A 106 6.51 -5.20 0.47
CA TYR A 106 5.82 -6.12 1.37
C TYR A 106 4.82 -6.95 0.58
N MET A 107 4.97 -8.29 0.66
CA MET A 107 4.16 -9.26 -0.08
C MET A 107 4.03 -8.93 -1.59
N GLY A 108 5.16 -8.58 -2.23
CA GLY A 108 5.21 -8.26 -3.66
C GLY A 108 4.64 -6.89 -4.05
N THR A 109 4.27 -6.04 -3.08
CA THR A 109 3.77 -4.69 -3.33
C THR A 109 4.77 -3.66 -2.80
N LEU A 110 5.08 -2.64 -3.59
CA LEU A 110 5.93 -1.53 -3.18
C LEU A 110 5.13 -0.48 -2.41
N TYR A 111 5.74 0.05 -1.36
CA TYR A 111 5.19 1.09 -0.51
C TYR A 111 6.23 2.16 -0.26
N MET A 112 5.79 3.42 -0.30
CA MET A 112 6.54 4.54 0.25
C MET A 112 5.91 4.99 1.58
N ARG A 113 6.76 5.31 2.56
CA ARG A 113 6.34 5.82 3.86
C ARG A 113 7.20 7.02 4.25
N ARG A 114 6.56 8.07 4.77
CA ARG A 114 7.29 9.14 5.45
C ARG A 114 7.79 8.65 6.79
N LEU A 115 9.03 8.98 7.12
CA LEU A 115 9.69 8.61 8.38
C LEU A 115 9.77 9.81 9.32
N THR A 116 9.44 9.59 10.59
CA THR A 116 9.71 10.55 11.68
C THR A 116 10.30 9.81 12.89
N GLY A 117 11.16 10.45 13.67
CA GLY A 117 11.83 9.84 14.82
C GLY A 117 13.33 9.65 14.57
N SER A 118 13.91 8.58 15.12
CA SER A 118 15.35 8.31 15.09
C SER A 118 15.69 6.98 14.40
N LEU A 119 16.98 6.78 14.10
CA LEU A 119 17.49 5.53 13.57
C LEU A 119 17.11 4.36 14.49
N GLY A 120 16.52 3.30 13.92
CA GLY A 120 16.01 2.14 14.66
C GLY A 120 14.61 2.33 15.29
N GLY A 121 14.10 3.56 15.39
CA GLY A 121 12.85 3.92 16.06
C GLY A 121 11.86 4.71 15.18
N PHE A 122 11.94 4.60 13.85
CA PHE A 122 11.09 5.39 12.96
C PHE A 122 9.60 5.04 13.05
N THR A 123 8.78 6.07 13.24
CA THR A 123 7.35 6.04 12.97
C THR A 123 7.13 6.20 11.46
N ARG A 124 6.26 5.35 10.89
CA ARG A 124 5.99 5.31 9.46
C ARG A 124 4.60 5.83 9.16
N HIS A 125 4.54 6.97 8.49
CA HIS A 125 3.27 7.59 8.09
C HIS A 125 2.89 7.16 6.67
N LYS A 126 1.60 6.91 6.45
CA LYS A 126 1.06 6.70 5.11
C LYS A 126 1.10 8.03 4.35
N LEU A 127 1.46 7.97 3.08
CA LEU A 127 1.40 9.09 2.15
C LEU A 127 0.17 8.94 1.24
N SER A 128 -0.34 10.07 0.74
CA SER A 128 -1.39 10.03 -0.28
C SER A 128 -0.83 9.48 -1.60
N VAL A 129 -1.72 9.06 -2.51
CA VAL A 129 -1.28 8.57 -3.83
C VAL A 129 -0.54 9.65 -4.60
N HIS A 130 -1.01 10.90 -4.50
CA HIS A 130 -0.42 12.07 -5.14
C HIS A 130 1.01 12.31 -4.63
N ASP A 131 1.18 12.42 -3.31
CA ASP A 131 2.48 12.64 -2.68
C ASP A 131 3.49 11.56 -3.07
N VAL A 132 3.07 10.29 -3.10
CA VAL A 132 3.96 9.18 -3.47
C VAL A 132 4.46 9.34 -4.90
N ILE A 133 3.59 9.73 -5.83
CA ILE A 133 3.96 9.90 -7.24
C ILE A 133 4.96 11.05 -7.39
N ASP A 134 4.71 12.19 -6.76
CA ASP A 134 5.57 13.36 -6.92
C ASP A 134 6.93 13.19 -6.23
N LEU A 135 6.94 12.65 -5.01
CA LEU A 135 8.19 12.32 -4.33
C LEU A 135 8.97 11.25 -5.09
N ALA A 136 8.29 10.27 -5.70
CA ALA A 136 8.95 9.27 -6.53
C ALA A 136 9.65 9.91 -7.74
N LYS A 137 8.99 10.84 -8.46
CA LYS A 137 9.62 11.55 -9.58
C LYS A 137 10.87 12.32 -9.15
N VAL A 138 10.81 13.02 -8.00
CA VAL A 138 11.97 13.73 -7.46
C VAL A 138 13.10 12.76 -7.14
N ILE A 139 12.82 11.65 -6.46
CA ILE A 139 13.84 10.66 -6.12
C ILE A 139 14.45 10.05 -7.37
N ALA A 140 13.63 9.73 -8.37
CA ALA A 140 14.09 9.13 -9.63
C ALA A 140 15.14 9.98 -10.35
N SER A 141 15.11 11.31 -10.19
CA SER A 141 16.12 12.21 -10.77
C SER A 141 17.55 11.94 -10.29
N ASN A 142 17.73 11.55 -9.02
CA ASN A 142 19.04 11.26 -8.44
C ASN A 142 18.91 10.41 -7.16
N GLN A 143 18.57 9.14 -7.34
CA GLN A 143 18.26 8.23 -6.23
C GLN A 143 19.47 8.08 -5.28
N TYR A 144 20.68 8.01 -5.85
CA TYR A 144 21.89 7.87 -5.05
C TYR A 144 22.11 9.08 -4.13
N LEU A 145 21.96 10.30 -4.64
CA LEU A 145 22.10 11.53 -3.85
C LEU A 145 21.21 11.47 -2.60
N TYR A 146 19.92 11.21 -2.77
CA TYR A 146 18.98 11.21 -1.63
C TYR A 146 19.21 10.04 -0.66
N ALA A 147 19.67 8.88 -1.14
CA ALA A 147 20.05 7.76 -0.28
C ALA A 147 21.33 8.09 0.51
N LYS A 148 22.30 8.73 -0.16
CA LYS A 148 23.55 9.18 0.45
C LYS A 148 23.26 10.24 1.53
N THR A 149 22.43 11.24 1.24
CA THR A 149 22.03 12.28 2.21
C THR A 149 21.38 11.67 3.46
N PHE A 150 20.58 10.61 3.30
CA PHE A 150 20.05 9.87 4.45
C PHE A 150 21.19 9.27 5.28
N GLY A 151 22.14 8.61 4.62
CA GLY A 151 23.27 7.98 5.28
C GLY A 151 24.22 8.98 5.95
N GLU A 152 24.47 10.14 5.33
CA GLU A 152 25.22 11.25 5.94
C GLU A 152 24.51 11.78 7.19
N HIS A 153 23.19 11.98 7.14
CA HIS A 153 22.42 12.50 8.28
C HIS A 153 22.43 11.56 9.49
N TYR A 154 22.28 10.25 9.27
CA TYR A 154 22.22 9.25 10.35
C TYR A 154 23.53 8.49 10.57
N SER A 155 24.61 8.84 9.86
CA SER A 155 25.90 8.12 9.89
C SER A 155 25.77 6.60 9.69
N CYS A 156 24.97 6.18 8.71
CA CYS A 156 24.63 4.78 8.47
C CYS A 156 24.44 4.49 6.98
N CYS A 157 24.26 3.23 6.60
CA CYS A 157 23.90 2.87 5.23
C CYS A 157 22.55 3.47 4.83
N GLY A 158 22.52 4.31 3.78
CA GLY A 158 21.30 4.90 3.23
C GLY A 158 20.21 3.90 2.83
N SER A 159 20.60 2.67 2.46
CA SER A 159 19.66 1.63 2.03
C SER A 159 19.17 0.74 3.17
N CYS A 160 20.08 0.10 3.93
CA CYS A 160 19.68 -0.87 4.97
C CYS A 160 19.71 -0.31 6.40
N GLY A 161 20.34 0.84 6.64
CA GLY A 161 20.50 1.43 7.98
C GLY A 161 21.58 0.78 8.85
N ALA A 162 22.39 -0.13 8.30
CA ALA A 162 23.51 -0.74 9.02
C ALA A 162 24.67 0.25 9.21
N GLU A 163 25.47 0.03 10.25
CA GLU A 163 26.71 0.78 10.49
C GLU A 163 27.75 0.51 9.39
N LEU A 164 28.55 1.53 9.06
CA LEU A 164 29.53 1.50 7.97
C LEU A 164 30.95 1.44 8.56
N THR A 165 31.63 0.32 8.38
CA THR A 165 32.95 0.08 8.98
C THR A 165 34.10 0.28 8.00
N ASP A 166 33.94 -0.07 6.73
CA ASP A 166 35.00 0.10 5.73
C ASP A 166 35.02 1.51 5.10
N PRO A 167 36.19 2.02 4.68
CA PRO A 167 36.32 3.38 4.15
C PRO A 167 35.46 3.67 2.91
N THR A 168 35.25 2.67 2.05
CA THR A 168 34.46 2.86 0.81
C THR A 168 32.98 2.97 1.14
N SER A 169 32.48 2.12 2.04
CA SER A 169 31.09 2.20 2.47
C SER A 169 30.80 3.50 3.20
N ARG A 170 31.76 4.01 4.00
CA ARG A 170 31.65 5.34 4.64
C ARG A 170 31.63 6.48 3.63
N SER A 171 32.48 6.45 2.60
CA SER A 171 32.49 7.52 1.59
C SER A 171 31.21 7.54 0.75
N LEU A 172 30.71 6.36 0.39
CA LEU A 172 29.50 6.21 -0.41
C LEU A 172 28.22 6.29 0.42
N GLN A 173 28.32 6.18 1.75
CA GLN A 173 27.19 6.04 2.69
C GLN A 173 26.27 4.85 2.36
N LEU A 174 26.87 3.80 1.80
CA LEU A 174 26.19 2.58 1.39
C LEU A 174 27.08 1.38 1.69
N GLY A 175 26.51 0.38 2.36
CA GLY A 175 27.20 -0.89 2.58
C GLY A 175 27.51 -1.63 1.27
N PRO A 176 28.39 -2.64 1.29
CA PRO A 176 28.93 -3.30 0.10
C PRO A 176 27.86 -3.96 -0.77
N GLU A 177 26.83 -4.56 -0.17
CA GLU A 177 25.70 -5.11 -0.93
C GLU A 177 24.70 -4.05 -1.40
N CYS A 178 24.62 -2.94 -0.66
CA CYS A 178 23.67 -1.88 -0.97
C CYS A 178 24.15 -1.02 -2.14
N ARG A 179 25.45 -0.75 -2.24
CA ARG A 179 26.00 0.11 -3.31
C ARG A 179 25.86 -0.50 -4.71
N LYS A 180 25.81 -1.83 -4.81
CA LYS A 180 25.51 -2.56 -6.07
C LYS A 180 24.16 -2.16 -6.67
N LYS A 181 23.16 -1.86 -5.84
CA LYS A 181 21.83 -1.38 -6.27
C LYS A 181 21.89 -0.04 -7.00
N PHE A 182 22.94 0.74 -6.75
CA PHE A 182 23.15 2.08 -7.29
C PHE A 182 24.29 2.11 -8.33
N GLY A 183 24.83 0.96 -8.72
CA GLY A 183 25.85 0.85 -9.78
C GLY A 183 27.31 1.00 -9.33
N PHE A 184 27.61 0.80 -8.03
CA PHE A 184 28.97 0.82 -7.47
C PHE A 184 29.45 -0.56 -7.00
#